data_AF-A0A9D9MJH6-F1
#
_entry.id   AF-A0A9D9MJH6-F1
#
_cell.length_a   1.000
_cell.length_b   1.000
_cell.length_c   1.000
_cell.angle_alpha   90.00
_cell.angle_beta   90.00
_cell.angle_gamma   90.00
#
_symmetry.space_group_name_H-M   'P 1'
#
loop_
_entity.id
_entity.type
_entity.pdbx_description
1 polymer ?
#
loop_
_entity_poly.entity_id
_entity_poly.type
_entity_poly.pdbx_seq_one_letter_code
_entity_poly.pdbx_strand_id
1 'polypeptide(L)'
;MATTESTRTARVEARIAPDALAVVRRAAELQGRSLSDFLVAAALKDAQRTIEDAQLVRLSVEDQQRFVDLLLEPPPLAPAMKRALKARQRLIDGAK
;
A
#
# COMPACT_ATOMS: atom_id res chain seq x y z
N MET A 1 -19.67 3.89 -23.54
CA MET A 1 -19.29 3.48 -22.18
C MET A 1 -19.54 4.65 -21.26
N ALA A 2 -20.54 4.57 -20.39
CA ALA A 2 -20.86 5.66 -19.47
C ALA A 2 -19.82 5.68 -18.34
N THR A 3 -18.97 6.70 -18.30
CA THR A 3 -18.18 7.04 -17.13
C THR A 3 -19.14 7.51 -16.05
N THR A 4 -19.35 6.70 -15.02
CA THR A 4 -20.08 7.12 -13.82
C THR A 4 -19.27 8.24 -13.17
N GLU A 5 -19.69 9.49 -13.34
CA GLU A 5 -19.14 10.60 -12.55
C GLU A 5 -19.45 10.34 -11.08
N SER A 6 -18.42 9.95 -10.32
CA SER A 6 -18.54 9.77 -8.88
C SER A 6 -18.76 11.14 -8.24
N THR A 7 -19.99 11.42 -7.80
CA THR A 7 -20.33 12.63 -7.07
C THR A 7 -19.42 12.79 -5.84
N ARG A 8 -18.68 13.90 -5.76
CA ARG A 8 -17.76 14.20 -4.66
C ARG A 8 -18.55 14.61 -3.39
N THR A 9 -19.00 13.64 -2.61
CA THR A 9 -19.84 13.87 -1.41
C THR A 9 -19.05 13.96 -0.10
N ALA A 10 -17.83 13.41 -0.06
CA ALA A 10 -16.99 13.41 1.13
C ALA A 10 -16.15 14.69 1.25
N ARG A 11 -16.00 15.21 2.47
CA ARG A 11 -15.20 16.40 2.77
C ARG A 11 -13.93 16.03 3.53
N VAL A 12 -12.80 16.60 3.12
CA VAL A 12 -11.52 16.51 3.82
C VAL A 12 -11.18 17.91 4.35
N GLU A 13 -10.99 18.03 5.66
CA GLU A 13 -10.63 19.28 6.32
C GLU A 13 -9.25 19.15 6.96
N ALA A 14 -8.33 20.06 6.61
CA ALA A 14 -6.98 20.09 7.15
C ALA A 14 -6.52 21.53 7.33
N ARG A 15 -5.72 21.76 8.37
CA ARG A 15 -5.03 23.03 8.59
C ARG A 15 -3.65 22.96 7.97
N ILE A 16 -3.27 24.00 7.25
CA ILE A 16 -1.97 24.13 6.60
C ILE A 16 -1.33 25.45 7.02
N ALA A 17 -0.01 25.44 7.23
CA ALA A 17 0.73 26.65 7.54
C ALA A 17 0.71 27.63 6.34
N PRO A 18 0.74 28.96 6.57
CA PRO A 18 0.61 29.93 5.48
C PRO A 18 1.70 29.84 4.40
N ASP A 19 2.92 29.54 4.81
CA ASP A 19 4.08 29.31 3.93
C ASP A 19 3.90 28.06 3.05
N ALA A 20 3.46 26.95 3.65
CA ALA A 20 3.12 25.74 2.92
C ALA A 20 1.97 25.97 1.93
N LEU A 21 0.95 26.74 2.32
CA LEU A 21 -0.15 27.11 1.42
C LEU A 21 0.34 27.91 0.20
N ALA A 22 1.31 28.81 0.37
CA ALA A 22 1.88 29.57 -0.75
C ALA A 22 2.58 28.66 -1.76
N VAL A 23 3.34 27.67 -1.28
CA VAL A 23 4.02 26.68 -2.12
C VAL A 23 3.01 25.83 -2.89
N VAL A 24 1.99 25.30 -2.20
CA VAL A 24 0.96 24.46 -2.83
C VAL A 24 0.16 25.25 -3.86
N ARG A 25 -0.21 26.50 -3.57
CA ARG A 25 -0.89 27.38 -4.52
C ARG A 25 -0.06 27.59 -5.77
N ARG A 26 1.24 27.87 -5.62
CA ARG A 26 2.14 28.05 -6.76
C ARG A 26 2.23 26.79 -7.61
N ALA A 27 2.29 25.61 -6.99
CA ALA A 27 2.31 24.34 -7.70
C ALA A 27 0.99 24.07 -8.47
N ALA A 28 -0.15 24.43 -7.89
CA ALA A 28 -1.45 24.33 -8.55
C ALA A 28 -1.55 25.26 -9.78
N GLU A 29 -1.09 26.50 -9.66
CA GLU A 29 -1.01 27.48 -10.76
C GLU A 29 -0.15 26.97 -11.91
N LEU A 30 1.04 26.43 -11.61
CA LEU A 30 1.96 25.89 -12.62
C LEU A 30 1.35 24.71 -13.41
N GLN A 31 0.39 24.01 -12.83
CA GLN A 31 -0.30 22.89 -13.46
C GLN A 31 -1.66 23.29 -14.04
N GLY A 32 -2.03 24.56 -13.99
CA GLY A 32 -3.27 25.08 -14.58
C GLY A 32 -4.54 24.54 -13.92
N ARG A 33 -4.49 24.17 -12.62
CA ARG A 33 -5.63 23.60 -11.89
C ARG A 33 -5.92 24.32 -10.59
N SER A 34 -7.14 24.17 -10.09
CA SER A 34 -7.54 24.79 -8.82
C SER A 34 -6.75 24.21 -7.64
N LEU A 35 -6.59 25.00 -6.57
CA LEU A 35 -5.92 24.56 -5.34
C LEU A 35 -6.57 23.29 -4.75
N SER A 36 -7.89 23.23 -4.71
CA SER A 36 -8.63 22.08 -4.19
C SER A 36 -8.41 20.82 -5.02
N ASP A 37 -8.42 20.95 -6.35
CA ASP A 37 -8.17 19.82 -7.26
C ASP A 37 -6.72 19.34 -7.17
N PHE A 38 -5.76 20.27 -7.07
CA PHE A 38 -4.36 19.94 -6.83
C PHE A 38 -4.17 19.15 -5.52
N LEU A 39 -4.76 19.61 -4.42
CA LEU A 39 -4.65 18.96 -3.11
C LEU A 39 -5.24 17.55 -3.13
N VAL A 40 -6.45 17.37 -3.69
CA VAL A 40 -7.09 16.05 -3.80
C VAL A 40 -6.24 15.11 -4.66
N ALA A 41 -5.75 15.58 -5.80
CA ALA A 41 -4.92 14.76 -6.68
C ALA A 41 -3.56 14.41 -6.05
N ALA A 42 -2.93 15.33 -5.34
CA ALA A 42 -1.67 15.09 -4.64
C ALA A 42 -1.85 14.08 -3.50
N ALA A 43 -2.90 14.24 -2.69
CA ALA A 43 -3.22 13.32 -1.61
C ALA A 43 -3.54 11.91 -2.15
N LEU A 44 -4.33 11.81 -3.22
CA LEU A 44 -4.65 10.53 -3.83
C LEU A 44 -3.41 9.83 -4.41
N LYS A 45 -2.54 10.59 -5.09
CA LYS A 45 -1.29 10.07 -5.63
C LYS A 45 -0.40 9.49 -4.53
N ASP A 46 -0.25 10.21 -3.43
CA ASP A 46 0.61 9.78 -2.32
C ASP A 46 0.00 8.61 -1.54
N ALA A 47 -1.32 8.62 -1.34
CA ALA A 47 -2.04 7.50 -0.73
C ALA A 47 -1.91 6.22 -1.55
N GLN A 48 -2.10 6.30 -2.88
CA GLN A 48 -1.96 5.15 -3.77
C GLN A 48 -0.54 4.57 -3.71
N ARG A 49 0.48 5.44 -3.77
CA ARG A 49 1.88 5.02 -3.63
C ARG A 49 2.14 4.36 -2.27
N THR A 50 1.61 4.93 -1.19
CA THR A 50 1.79 4.39 0.17
C THR A 50 1.17 2.99 0.29
N ILE A 51 -0.02 2.78 -0.27
CA ILE A 51 -0.68 1.48 -0.28
C ILE A 51 0.13 0.47 -1.11
N GLU A 52 0.58 0.86 -2.29
CA GLU A 52 1.42 0.01 -3.16
C GLU A 52 2.74 -0.36 -2.48
N ASP A 53 3.46 0.60 -1.91
CA ASP A 53 4.73 0.36 -1.25
C ASP A 53 4.57 -0.52 0.01
N ALA A 54 3.41 -0.49 0.69
CA ALA A 54 3.10 -1.39 1.80
C ALA A 54 2.76 -2.82 1.37
N GLN A 55 2.26 -3.01 0.14
CA GLN A 55 1.82 -4.31 -0.39
C GLN A 55 2.88 -5.00 -1.25
N LEU A 56 3.82 -4.24 -1.82
CA LEU A 56 4.84 -4.77 -2.73
C LEU A 56 6.09 -5.21 -1.98
N VAL A 57 6.41 -6.50 -2.09
CA VAL A 57 7.73 -7.02 -1.71
C VAL A 57 8.67 -6.86 -2.90
N ARG A 58 9.56 -5.87 -2.83
CA ARG A 58 10.60 -5.66 -3.85
C ARG A 58 11.79 -6.57 -3.57
N LEU A 59 12.06 -7.49 -4.50
CA LEU A 59 13.17 -8.43 -4.41
C LEU A 59 14.30 -8.02 -5.36
N SER A 60 15.56 -8.21 -4.95
CA SER A 60 16.70 -8.14 -5.86
C SER A 60 16.59 -9.21 -6.94
N VAL A 61 17.33 -9.10 -8.04
CA VAL A 61 17.32 -10.14 -9.10
C VAL A 61 17.74 -11.51 -8.54
N GLU A 62 18.71 -11.52 -7.62
CA GLU A 62 19.15 -12.74 -6.93
C GLU A 62 18.04 -13.33 -6.05
N ASP A 63 17.36 -12.48 -5.27
CA ASP A 63 16.24 -12.94 -4.42
C ASP A 63 15.05 -13.41 -5.26
N GLN A 64 14.80 -12.80 -6.42
CA GLN A 64 13.76 -13.24 -7.35
C GLN A 64 14.05 -14.66 -7.86
N GLN A 65 15.28 -14.93 -8.30
CA GLN A 65 15.67 -16.26 -8.74
C GLN A 65 15.49 -17.28 -7.61
N ARG A 66 16.01 -16.96 -6.43
CA ARG A 66 15.89 -17.82 -5.24
C ARG A 66 14.43 -18.05 -4.86
N PHE A 67 13.59 -17.04 -4.94
CA PHE A 67 12.17 -17.15 -4.66
C PHE A 67 11.47 -18.10 -5.65
N VAL A 68 11.76 -17.97 -6.95
CA VAL A 68 11.22 -18.86 -7.98
C VAL A 68 11.70 -20.29 -7.79
N ASP A 69 12.99 -20.49 -7.53
CA ASP A 69 13.56 -21.82 -7.27
C ASP A 69 12.87 -22.51 -6.08
N LEU A 70 12.61 -21.75 -5.00
CA LEU A 70 11.87 -22.25 -3.83
C LEU A 70 10.39 -22.55 -4.10
N LEU A 71 9.78 -21.91 -5.11
CA LEU A 71 8.41 -22.22 -5.54
C LEU A 71 8.35 -23.47 -6.41
N LEU A 72 9.34 -23.66 -7.29
CA LEU A 72 9.41 -24.80 -8.20
C LEU A 72 9.88 -26.06 -7.48
N GLU A 73 10.86 -25.93 -6.58
CA GLU A 73 11.45 -27.01 -5.80
C GLU A 73 11.34 -26.71 -4.30
N PRO A 74 10.13 -26.83 -3.72
CA PRO A 74 9.92 -26.48 -2.32
C PRO A 74 10.68 -27.46 -1.40
N PRO A 75 11.55 -26.96 -0.49
CA PRO A 75 12.28 -27.81 0.42
C PRO A 75 11.35 -28.43 1.47
N PRO A 76 11.72 -29.57 2.07
CA PRO A 76 10.95 -30.17 3.15
C PRO A 76 10.92 -29.25 4.38
N LEU A 77 9.79 -29.26 5.09
CA LEU A 77 9.61 -28.44 6.30
C LEU A 77 10.72 -28.68 7.32
N ALA A 78 11.31 -27.59 7.80
CA ALA A 78 12.30 -27.65 8.87
C ALA A 78 11.72 -28.29 10.14
N PRO A 79 12.53 -28.99 10.96
CA PRO A 79 12.06 -29.61 12.21
C PRO A 79 11.34 -28.63 13.15
N ALA A 80 11.77 -27.36 13.19
CA ALA A 80 11.12 -26.31 13.96
C ALA A 80 9.69 -26.01 13.45
N MET A 81 9.49 -25.94 12.14
CA MET A 81 8.15 -25.74 11.55
C MET A 81 7.24 -26.93 11.84
N LYS A 82 7.74 -28.16 11.74
CA LYS A 82 6.98 -29.37 12.09
C LYS A 82 6.52 -29.34 13.55
N ARG A 83 7.39 -28.91 14.47
CA ARG A 83 7.04 -28.71 15.89
C ARG A 83 5.99 -27.62 16.08
N ALA A 84 6.13 -26.48 15.40
CA ALA A 84 5.17 -25.38 15.47
C ALA A 84 3.78 -25.81 14.97
N LEU A 85 3.71 -26.59 13.88
CA LEU A 85 2.47 -27.10 13.32
C LEU A 85 1.75 -28.04 14.30
N LYS A 86 2.50 -28.93 14.97
CA LYS A 86 2.00 -29.80 16.04
C LYS A 86 1.54 -29.02 17.28
N ALA A 87 2.25 -27.97 17.66
CA ALA A 87 1.86 -27.10 18.77
C ALA A 87 0.55 -26.36 18.46
N ARG A 88 0.41 -25.83 17.24
CA ARG A 88 -0.82 -25.17 16.77
C ARG A 88 -2.03 -26.09 16.83
N GLN A 89 -1.89 -27.33 16.32
CA GLN A 89 -2.97 -28.33 16.36
C GLN A 89 -3.46 -28.55 17.80
N ARG A 90 -2.54 -28.77 18.74
CA ARG A 90 -2.90 -28.93 20.16
C ARG A 90 -3.65 -27.74 20.75
N LEU A 91 -3.25 -26.51 20.39
CA LEU A 91 -3.91 -25.28 20.87
C LEU A 91 -5.30 -25.09 20.29
N ILE A 92 -5.52 -25.50 19.04
CA ILE A 92 -6.83 -25.37 18.37
C ILE A 92 -7.77 -26.51 18.79
N ASP A 93 -7.26 -27.74 18.91
CA ASP A 93 -8.04 -28.93 19.27
C ASP A 93 -8.39 -28.94 20.77
N GLY A 94 -7.53 -28.39 21.63
CA GLY A 94 -7.80 -28.23 23.06
C GLY A 94 -8.68 -27.02 23.41
N ALA A 95 -9.09 -26.23 22.42
CA ALA A 95 -10.03 -25.10 22.58
C ALA A 95 -11.48 -25.47 22.18
N LYS A 96 -11.73 -26.74 21.86
CA LYS A 96 -13.07 -27.36 21.83
C LYS A 96 -13.33 -28.09 23.13
#